data_AF-A0A966U0F5-F1
#
_entry.id   AF-A0A966U0F5-F1
#
_cell.length_a   1.000
_cell.length_b   1.000
_cell.length_c   1.000
_cell.angle_alpha   90.00
_cell.angle_beta   90.00
_cell.angle_gamma   90.00
#
_symmetry.space_group_name_H-M   'P 1'
#
loop_
_entity.id
_entity.type
_entity.pdbx_description
1 polymer ?
#
loop_
_entity_poly.entity_id
_entity_poly.type
_entity_poly.pdbx_seq_one_letter_code
_entity_poly.pdbx_strand_id
1 'polypeptide(L)'
;MLESLGPRDAAETSIMEAAFSRAFGDLALEEVLALREGTAWRHFSGGGVARYADLLSIAVLDAYLRTDGARSPRIAMADDSREGSAGVPEHEFTLPDGRVDLPRLLRRFDAGASLVASQFHETHPPLGRFCRGLEKLFLHGCQTNIYLTPPQAQGFRTHWCGMARRWKTRPAAPPGRGIWRPRASRIW
;
A
#
# COMPACT_ATOMS: atom_id res chain seq x y z
N MET A 1 51.52 4.25 -19.99
CA MET A 1 50.88 3.17 -19.21
C MET A 1 49.39 3.45 -19.24
N LEU A 2 48.70 2.90 -20.24
CA LEU A 2 47.26 3.06 -20.44
C LEU A 2 46.59 1.93 -19.64
N GLU A 3 45.97 2.26 -18.51
CA GLU A 3 45.13 1.31 -17.78
C GLU A 3 43.82 1.09 -18.55
N SER A 4 43.71 -0.12 -19.07
CA SER A 4 42.52 -0.71 -19.67
C SER A 4 41.38 -0.69 -18.66
N LEU A 5 40.37 0.17 -18.88
CA LEU A 5 39.06 0.03 -18.24
C LEU A 5 38.48 -1.32 -18.68
N GLY A 6 38.46 -2.28 -17.77
CA GLY A 6 37.82 -3.57 -17.97
C GLY A 6 36.37 -3.42 -18.43
N PRO A 7 35.79 -4.48 -19.04
CA PRO A 7 34.42 -4.45 -19.52
C PRO A 7 33.49 -4.00 -18.38
N ARG A 8 32.71 -2.93 -18.63
CA ARG A 8 31.68 -2.47 -17.70
C ARG A 8 30.83 -3.67 -17.33
N ASP A 9 30.87 -4.03 -16.05
CA ASP A 9 30.06 -5.09 -15.45
C ASP A 9 28.62 -5.02 -15.97
N ALA A 10 28.01 -6.19 -16.18
CA ALA A 10 26.61 -6.33 -16.55
C ALA A 10 25.77 -5.31 -15.77
N ALA A 11 25.11 -4.40 -16.48
CA ALA A 11 24.44 -3.24 -15.88
C ALA A 11 23.56 -3.69 -14.71
N GLU A 12 23.96 -3.31 -13.50
CA GLU A 12 23.21 -3.61 -12.28
C GLU A 12 21.79 -3.06 -12.46
N THR A 13 20.78 -3.94 -12.41
CA THR A 13 19.39 -3.54 -12.60
C THR A 13 19.03 -2.48 -11.57
N SER A 14 18.58 -1.32 -12.04
CA SER A 14 18.25 -0.22 -11.15
C SER A 14 17.06 -0.58 -10.25
N ILE A 15 16.97 0.06 -9.08
CA ILE A 15 15.80 -0.14 -8.19
C ILE A 15 14.47 0.22 -8.86
N MET A 16 14.50 1.09 -9.88
CA MET A 16 13.32 1.45 -10.67
C MET A 16 12.91 0.29 -11.58
N GLU A 17 13.84 -0.25 -12.36
CA GLU A 17 13.57 -1.38 -13.27
C GLU A 17 13.11 -2.62 -12.50
N ALA A 18 13.77 -2.92 -11.36
CA ALA A 18 13.38 -4.02 -10.50
C ALA A 18 11.96 -3.84 -9.94
N ALA A 19 11.60 -2.65 -9.47
CA ALA A 19 10.25 -2.36 -8.98
C ALA A 19 9.20 -2.36 -10.11
N PHE A 20 9.56 -1.82 -11.28
CA PHE A 20 8.69 -1.77 -12.46
C PHE A 20 8.33 -3.19 -12.93
N SER A 21 9.33 -4.02 -13.21
CA SER A 21 9.11 -5.41 -13.64
C SER A 21 8.32 -6.19 -12.59
N ARG A 22 8.62 -5.97 -11.30
CA ARG A 22 7.90 -6.62 -10.21
C ARG A 22 6.43 -6.18 -10.10
N ALA A 23 6.09 -4.95 -10.42
CA ALA A 23 4.71 -4.44 -10.37
C ALA A 23 3.92 -4.74 -11.65
N PHE A 24 4.50 -4.43 -12.81
CA PHE A 24 3.79 -4.35 -14.09
C PHE A 24 4.15 -5.49 -15.08
N GLY A 25 5.11 -6.35 -14.73
CA GLY A 25 5.55 -7.45 -15.58
C GLY A 25 6.21 -6.93 -16.86
N ASP A 26 5.70 -7.40 -18.01
CA ASP A 26 6.26 -7.12 -19.34
C ASP A 26 5.57 -5.94 -20.04
N LEU A 27 4.73 -5.18 -19.34
CA LEU A 27 4.11 -3.98 -19.92
C LEU A 27 5.16 -2.93 -20.31
N ALA A 28 4.92 -2.22 -21.42
CA ALA A 28 5.73 -1.07 -21.77
C ALA A 28 5.49 0.10 -20.79
N LEU A 29 6.51 0.93 -20.60
CA LEU A 29 6.45 2.09 -19.70
C LEU A 29 5.29 3.03 -20.05
N GLU A 30 5.09 3.28 -21.33
CA GLU A 30 4.04 4.14 -21.86
C GLU A 30 2.64 3.62 -21.51
N GLU A 31 2.46 2.29 -21.55
CA GLU A 31 1.20 1.65 -21.18
C GLU A 31 0.91 1.81 -19.69
N VAL A 32 1.94 1.68 -18.84
CA VAL A 32 1.82 1.89 -17.40
C VAL A 32 1.49 3.33 -17.06
N LEU A 33 2.15 4.31 -17.70
CA LEU A 33 1.88 5.72 -17.48
C LEU A 33 0.48 6.11 -17.95
N ALA A 34 -0.02 5.50 -19.03
CA ALA A 34 -1.39 5.69 -19.50
C ALA A 34 -2.45 5.21 -18.49
N LEU A 35 -2.12 4.27 -17.59
CA LEU A 35 -3.05 3.82 -16.54
C LEU A 35 -3.44 4.93 -15.57
N ARG A 36 -2.58 5.93 -15.38
CA ARG A 36 -2.85 7.05 -14.45
C ARG A 36 -4.08 7.84 -14.84
N GLU A 37 -4.31 8.01 -16.15
CA GLU A 37 -5.42 8.78 -16.70
C GLU A 37 -6.63 7.89 -17.05
N GLY A 38 -6.47 6.56 -16.92
CA GLY A 38 -7.49 5.58 -17.23
C GLY A 38 -8.54 5.45 -16.11
N THR A 39 -9.78 5.17 -16.50
CA THR A 39 -10.87 4.79 -15.58
C THR A 39 -11.12 3.28 -15.55
N ALA A 40 -10.44 2.53 -16.42
CA ALA A 40 -10.58 1.09 -16.55
C ALA A 40 -9.77 0.37 -15.46
N TRP A 41 -10.42 -0.61 -14.82
CA TRP A 41 -9.74 -1.54 -13.94
C TRP A 41 -8.84 -2.48 -14.76
N ARG A 42 -7.65 -2.76 -14.25
CA ARG A 42 -6.77 -3.79 -14.79
C ARG A 42 -6.47 -4.84 -13.73
N HIS A 43 -6.54 -6.10 -14.14
CA HIS A 43 -6.15 -7.24 -13.34
C HIS A 43 -4.88 -7.85 -13.94
N PHE A 44 -3.84 -7.98 -13.11
CA PHE A 44 -2.58 -8.60 -13.49
C PHE A 44 -2.53 -10.01 -12.91
N SER A 45 -2.20 -11.01 -13.74
CA SER A 45 -1.98 -12.35 -13.23
C SER A 45 -0.85 -12.36 -12.20
N GLY A 46 -1.03 -13.11 -11.11
CA GLY A 46 -0.06 -13.18 -10.02
C GLY A 46 1.27 -13.81 -10.40
N GLY A 47 1.38 -14.53 -11.54
CA GLY A 47 2.61 -15.16 -12.03
C GLY A 47 3.14 -16.34 -11.18
N GLY A 48 2.70 -16.46 -9.93
CA GLY A 48 3.02 -17.54 -9.01
C GLY A 48 2.88 -17.09 -7.55
N VAL A 49 2.59 -18.01 -6.63
CA VAL A 49 2.37 -17.70 -5.19
C VAL A 49 3.59 -17.05 -4.50
N ALA A 50 4.79 -17.26 -5.04
CA ALA A 50 6.03 -16.76 -4.46
C ALA A 50 6.46 -15.37 -5.00
N ARG A 51 5.74 -14.77 -5.96
CA ARG A 51 6.17 -13.53 -6.64
C ARG A 51 6.50 -12.37 -5.70
N TYR A 52 5.85 -12.31 -4.54
CA TYR A 52 6.03 -11.22 -3.55
C TYR A 52 6.57 -11.71 -2.21
N ALA A 53 7.02 -12.96 -2.12
CA ALA A 53 7.47 -13.56 -0.86
C ALA A 53 8.72 -12.89 -0.29
N ASP A 54 9.54 -12.26 -1.15
CA ASP A 54 10.71 -11.44 -0.78
C ASP A 54 10.33 -10.03 -0.32
N LEU A 55 9.16 -9.53 -0.69
CA LEU A 55 8.66 -8.21 -0.24
C LEU A 55 7.95 -8.26 1.10
N LEU A 56 7.17 -9.32 1.35
CA LEU A 56 6.43 -9.48 2.59
C LEU A 56 6.02 -10.93 2.80
N SER A 57 6.08 -11.38 4.04
CA SER A 57 5.53 -12.67 4.46
C SER A 57 4.79 -12.54 5.79
N ILE A 58 3.94 -13.53 6.10
CA ILE A 58 3.26 -13.62 7.40
C ILE A 58 4.28 -13.66 8.54
N ALA A 59 5.40 -14.37 8.36
CA ALA A 59 6.47 -14.46 9.35
C ALA A 59 7.09 -13.09 9.67
N VAL A 60 7.25 -12.21 8.66
CA VAL A 60 7.74 -10.84 8.87
C VAL A 60 6.74 -10.02 9.70
N LEU A 61 5.45 -10.12 9.39
CA LEU A 61 4.41 -9.39 10.11
C LEU A 61 4.29 -9.87 11.56
N ASP A 62 4.30 -11.18 11.76
CA ASP A 62 4.29 -11.82 13.06
C ASP A 62 5.53 -11.44 13.91
N ALA A 63 6.73 -11.40 13.31
CA ALA A 63 7.93 -10.89 13.99
C ALA A 63 7.80 -9.40 14.37
N TYR A 64 7.28 -8.56 13.47
CA TYR A 64 7.08 -7.14 13.73
C TYR A 64 6.12 -6.88 14.89
N LEU A 65 5.03 -7.65 14.99
CA LEU A 65 4.03 -7.53 16.06
C LEU A 65 4.58 -7.80 17.46
N ARG A 66 5.75 -8.45 17.57
CA ARG A 66 6.45 -8.68 18.85
C ARG A 66 7.43 -7.57 19.23
N THR A 67 7.60 -6.57 18.37
CA THR A 67 8.48 -5.42 18.64
C THR A 67 7.71 -4.29 19.32
N ASP A 68 8.41 -3.43 20.05
CA ASP A 68 7.81 -2.19 20.55
C ASP A 68 7.33 -1.26 19.42
N GLY A 69 7.78 -1.45 18.18
CA GLY A 69 7.32 -0.66 17.02
C GLY A 69 5.87 -0.93 16.62
N ALA A 70 5.31 -2.10 16.99
CA ALA A 70 3.92 -2.44 16.75
C ALA A 70 3.00 -1.68 17.71
N ARG A 71 2.52 -0.51 17.26
CA ARG A 71 1.71 0.40 18.06
C ARG A 71 0.63 1.07 17.22
N SER A 72 -0.42 1.53 17.87
CA SER A 72 -1.34 2.50 17.31
C SER A 72 -0.61 3.83 16.98
N PRO A 73 -0.99 4.57 15.91
CA PRO A 73 -2.02 4.23 14.92
C PRO A 73 -1.48 3.42 13.73
N ARG A 74 -0.21 2.99 13.77
CA ARG A 74 0.39 2.21 12.66
C ARG A 74 -0.22 0.82 12.56
N ILE A 75 -0.56 0.22 13.70
CA ILE A 75 -1.37 -0.99 13.78
C ILE A 75 -2.80 -0.61 14.13
N ALA A 76 -3.74 -1.02 13.28
CA ALA A 76 -5.17 -0.90 13.51
C ALA A 76 -5.85 -2.22 13.16
N MET A 77 -7.13 -2.35 13.52
CA MET A 77 -7.95 -3.48 13.11
C MET A 77 -9.28 -3.00 12.55
N ALA A 78 -9.83 -3.75 11.59
CA ALA A 78 -11.12 -3.49 10.97
C ALA A 78 -11.99 -4.75 10.94
N ASP A 79 -13.26 -4.62 11.25
CA ASP A 79 -14.26 -5.67 11.27
C ASP A 79 -15.60 -5.09 10.78
N ASP A 80 -16.04 -5.54 9.61
CA ASP A 80 -17.28 -5.10 8.97
C ASP A 80 -18.52 -5.40 9.81
N SER A 81 -18.51 -6.50 10.57
CA SER A 81 -19.67 -6.95 11.34
C SER A 81 -20.06 -6.00 12.47
N ARG A 82 -19.17 -5.07 12.85
CA ARG A 82 -19.41 -4.10 13.92
C ARG A 82 -20.42 -3.03 13.53
N GLU A 83 -21.38 -2.76 14.40
CA GLU A 83 -22.30 -1.63 14.21
C GLU A 83 -21.56 -0.28 14.21
N GLY A 84 -21.95 0.62 13.30
CA GLY A 84 -21.34 1.94 13.17
C GLY A 84 -20.05 1.91 12.36
N SER A 85 -18.89 2.03 13.02
CA SER A 85 -17.58 2.01 12.33
C SER A 85 -17.04 0.59 12.21
N ALA A 86 -16.45 0.27 11.06
CA ALA A 86 -15.69 -0.97 10.91
C ALA A 86 -14.39 -0.97 11.73
N GLY A 87 -13.89 0.20 12.16
CA GLY A 87 -12.70 0.28 12.99
C GLY A 87 -12.92 -0.35 14.36
N VAL A 88 -12.08 -1.33 14.72
CA VAL A 88 -12.06 -1.88 16.07
C VAL A 88 -11.45 -0.81 16.99
N PRO A 89 -12.09 -0.49 18.13
CA PRO A 89 -11.54 0.45 19.12
C PRO A 89 -10.18 -0.01 19.66
N GLU A 90 -9.23 0.91 19.77
CA GLU A 90 -7.83 0.60 20.12
C GLU A 90 -7.69 -0.15 21.45
N HIS A 91 -8.44 0.25 22.48
CA HIS A 91 -8.40 -0.38 23.80
C HIS A 91 -8.76 -1.88 23.79
N GLU A 92 -9.39 -2.36 22.71
CA GLU A 92 -9.71 -3.78 22.52
C GLU A 92 -8.50 -4.60 22.05
N PHE A 93 -7.43 -4.00 21.55
CA PHE A 93 -6.22 -4.68 21.04
C PHE A 93 -4.88 -4.01 21.41
N THR A 94 -4.88 -2.86 22.10
CA THR A 94 -3.68 -2.17 22.58
C THR A 94 -3.63 -2.06 24.10
N LEU A 95 -2.43 -1.85 24.61
CA LEU A 95 -2.14 -1.38 25.96
C LEU A 95 -2.43 0.13 26.07
N PRO A 96 -2.55 0.68 27.30
CA PRO A 96 -2.80 2.12 27.51
C PRO A 96 -1.74 3.04 26.91
N ASP A 97 -0.52 2.56 26.69
CA ASP A 97 0.59 3.29 26.06
C ASP A 97 0.58 3.21 24.51
N GLY A 98 -0.44 2.58 23.93
CA GLY A 98 -0.64 2.42 22.49
C GLY A 98 0.11 1.23 21.88
N ARG A 99 0.94 0.50 22.64
CA ARG A 99 1.55 -0.75 22.15
C ARG A 99 0.50 -1.82 21.90
N VAL A 100 0.74 -2.65 20.90
CA VAL A 100 -0.11 -3.81 20.61
C VAL A 100 -0.08 -4.78 21.81
N ASP A 101 -1.25 -5.11 22.34
CA ASP A 101 -1.44 -6.27 23.21
C ASP A 101 -1.67 -7.47 22.28
N LEU A 102 -0.59 -8.21 21.98
CA LEU A 102 -0.61 -9.27 20.98
C LEU A 102 -1.69 -10.35 21.26
N PRO A 103 -1.85 -10.86 22.51
CA PRO A 103 -2.97 -11.75 22.83
C PRO A 103 -4.35 -11.16 22.53
N ARG A 104 -4.60 -9.88 22.83
CA ARG A 104 -5.88 -9.23 22.50
C ARG A 104 -6.09 -9.09 21.00
N LEU A 105 -5.05 -8.67 20.28
CA LEU A 105 -5.07 -8.52 18.83
C LEU A 105 -5.38 -9.86 18.14
N LEU A 106 -4.70 -10.94 18.53
CA LEU A 106 -4.93 -12.26 17.94
C LEU A 106 -6.34 -12.77 18.25
N ARG A 107 -6.88 -12.55 19.46
CA ARG A 107 -8.28 -12.89 19.74
C ARG A 107 -9.27 -12.16 18.84
N ARG A 108 -9.01 -10.89 18.52
CA ARG A 108 -9.83 -10.13 17.57
C ARG A 108 -9.68 -10.67 16.15
N PHE A 109 -8.47 -11.03 15.77
CA PHE A 109 -8.19 -11.63 14.46
C PHE A 109 -8.91 -12.96 14.30
N ASP A 110 -8.83 -13.85 15.28
CA ASP A 110 -9.55 -15.14 15.26
C ASP A 110 -11.08 -14.96 15.24
N ALA A 111 -11.59 -13.85 15.79
CA ALA A 111 -13.00 -13.48 15.73
C ALA A 111 -13.44 -12.85 14.39
N GLY A 112 -12.54 -12.71 13.41
CA GLY A 112 -12.86 -12.20 12.07
C GLY A 112 -12.33 -10.80 11.74
N ALA A 113 -11.64 -10.12 12.66
CA ALA A 113 -11.12 -8.79 12.38
C ALA A 113 -9.86 -8.84 11.49
N SER A 114 -9.80 -7.96 10.49
CA SER A 114 -8.60 -7.73 9.67
C SER A 114 -7.58 -6.88 10.41
N LEU A 115 -6.33 -7.31 10.40
CA LEU A 115 -5.17 -6.52 10.81
C LEU A 115 -4.77 -5.54 9.69
N VAL A 116 -4.50 -4.30 10.09
CA VAL A 116 -4.01 -3.22 9.22
C VAL A 116 -2.65 -2.76 9.74
N ALA A 117 -1.62 -2.83 8.90
CA ALA A 117 -0.33 -2.22 9.17
C ALA A 117 -0.06 -1.08 8.18
N SER A 118 -0.20 0.16 8.64
CA SER A 118 -0.05 1.36 7.83
C SER A 118 1.42 1.75 7.67
N GLN A 119 1.78 2.26 6.49
CA GLN A 119 3.13 2.75 6.18
C GLN A 119 4.24 1.71 6.43
N PHE A 120 3.99 0.43 6.16
CA PHE A 120 4.91 -0.63 6.57
C PHE A 120 6.28 -0.59 5.87
N HIS A 121 6.36 0.03 4.69
CA HIS A 121 7.63 0.39 4.04
C HIS A 121 8.60 1.25 4.89
N GLU A 122 8.13 1.98 5.91
CA GLU A 122 9.00 2.74 6.82
C GLU A 122 9.79 1.84 7.78
N THR A 123 9.26 0.66 8.10
CA THR A 123 9.85 -0.27 9.07
C THR A 123 10.33 -1.58 8.44
N HIS A 124 9.94 -1.86 7.18
CA HIS A 124 10.35 -3.04 6.44
C HIS A 124 11.17 -2.69 5.18
N PRO A 125 12.51 -2.83 5.21
CA PRO A 125 13.38 -2.36 4.13
C PRO A 125 13.09 -2.88 2.72
N PRO A 126 12.67 -4.15 2.49
CA PRO A 126 12.28 -4.62 1.17
C PRO A 126 11.14 -3.80 0.55
N LEU A 127 10.07 -3.52 1.31
CA LEU A 127 8.98 -2.65 0.86
C LEU A 127 9.46 -1.21 0.67
N GLY A 128 10.35 -0.71 1.54
CA GLY A 128 10.96 0.60 1.38
C GLY A 128 11.74 0.73 0.05
N ARG A 129 12.51 -0.29 -0.34
CA ARG A 129 13.22 -0.30 -1.62
C ARG A 129 12.24 -0.34 -2.80
N PHE A 130 11.20 -1.16 -2.69
CA PHE A 130 10.15 -1.27 -3.71
C PHE A 130 9.42 0.06 -3.93
N CYS A 131 8.96 0.71 -2.84
CA CYS A 131 8.35 2.03 -2.89
C CYS A 131 9.27 3.06 -3.55
N ARG A 132 10.53 3.16 -3.13
CA ARG A 132 11.51 4.10 -3.74
C ARG A 132 11.74 3.85 -5.24
N GLY A 133 11.68 2.59 -5.68
CA GLY A 133 11.74 2.26 -7.10
C GLY A 133 10.55 2.82 -7.88
N LEU A 134 9.33 2.67 -7.34
CA LEU A 134 8.12 3.24 -7.91
C LEU A 134 8.05 4.78 -7.80
N GLU A 135 8.62 5.37 -6.75
CA GLU A 135 8.71 6.83 -6.61
C GLU A 135 9.57 7.45 -7.70
N LYS A 136 10.66 6.79 -8.09
CA LYS A 136 11.49 7.23 -9.23
C LYS A 136 10.74 7.17 -10.56
N LEU A 137 9.84 6.20 -10.71
CA LEU A 137 9.00 6.03 -11.90
C LEU A 137 7.89 7.09 -11.96
N PHE A 138 7.13 7.24 -10.88
CA PHE A 138 5.95 8.09 -10.85
C PHE A 138 6.23 9.54 -10.46
N LEU A 139 7.38 9.83 -9.87
CA LEU A 139 7.75 11.14 -9.31
C LEU A 139 6.79 11.61 -8.20
N HIS A 140 6.24 10.65 -7.43
CA HIS A 140 5.33 10.87 -6.31
C HIS A 140 5.61 9.89 -5.19
N GLY A 141 5.37 10.29 -3.94
CA GLY A 141 5.51 9.43 -2.78
C GLY A 141 4.65 8.17 -2.89
N CYS A 142 5.27 7.02 -2.64
CA CYS A 142 4.61 5.71 -2.70
C CYS A 142 4.65 5.08 -1.31
N GLN A 143 3.49 4.63 -0.83
CA GLN A 143 3.34 4.03 0.48
C GLN A 143 2.70 2.65 0.36
N THR A 144 3.03 1.77 1.31
CA THR A 144 2.35 0.47 1.48
C THR A 144 1.57 0.41 2.79
N ASN A 145 0.33 -0.06 2.69
CA ASN A 145 -0.47 -0.53 3.81
C ASN A 145 -0.70 -2.03 3.63
N ILE A 146 -0.54 -2.80 4.70
CA ILE A 146 -0.74 -4.24 4.69
C ILE A 146 -2.08 -4.56 5.33
N TYR A 147 -2.83 -5.44 4.69
CA TYR A 147 -4.09 -5.96 5.19
C TYR A 147 -3.98 -7.47 5.30
N LEU A 148 -4.16 -8.00 6.51
CA LEU A 148 -4.25 -9.43 6.75
C LEU A 148 -5.64 -9.73 7.30
N THR A 149 -6.38 -10.58 6.60
CA THR A 149 -7.77 -10.95 6.94
C THR A 149 -7.82 -12.46 7.13
N PRO A 150 -8.45 -12.96 8.21
CA PRO A 150 -8.63 -14.39 8.40
C PRO A 150 -9.58 -14.97 7.32
N PRO A 151 -9.54 -16.30 7.07
CA PRO A 151 -10.44 -16.93 6.12
C PRO A 151 -11.91 -16.62 6.42
N GLN A 152 -12.72 -16.44 5.38
CA GLN A 152 -14.17 -16.21 5.47
C GLN A 152 -14.62 -14.93 6.20
N ALA A 153 -13.71 -13.99 6.47
CA ALA A 153 -14.04 -12.70 7.08
C ALA A 153 -13.87 -11.51 6.12
N GLN A 154 -14.47 -10.38 6.49
CA GLN A 154 -14.35 -9.09 5.79
C GLN A 154 -14.03 -7.99 6.79
N GLY A 155 -12.90 -7.30 6.60
CA GLY A 155 -12.51 -6.19 7.49
C GLY A 155 -13.16 -4.86 7.16
N PHE A 156 -13.24 -4.52 5.88
CA PHE A 156 -13.73 -3.21 5.42
C PHE A 156 -15.00 -3.37 4.61
N ARG A 157 -15.94 -2.44 4.81
CA ARG A 157 -17.07 -2.24 3.90
C ARG A 157 -16.60 -1.68 2.58
N THR A 158 -17.43 -1.86 1.56
CA THR A 158 -17.23 -1.24 0.25
C THR A 158 -17.06 0.27 0.41
N HIS A 159 -15.91 0.77 -0.01
CA HIS A 159 -15.55 2.18 0.00
C HIS A 159 -14.63 2.49 -1.17
N TRP A 160 -14.47 3.77 -1.48
CA TRP A 160 -13.47 4.23 -2.45
C TRP A 160 -12.35 4.94 -1.72
N CYS A 161 -11.10 4.65 -2.10
CA CYS A 161 -9.94 5.31 -1.54
C CYS A 161 -9.61 6.59 -2.34
N GLY A 162 -9.36 7.71 -1.65
CA GLY A 162 -9.10 9.00 -2.28
C GLY A 162 -7.66 9.27 -2.72
N MET A 163 -6.80 8.25 -2.83
CA MET A 163 -5.37 8.43 -3.05
C MET A 163 -4.99 9.14 -4.36
N ALA A 164 -5.81 9.05 -5.42
CA ALA A 164 -5.47 9.61 -6.73
C ALA A 164 -5.98 11.05 -7.01
N ARG A 165 -6.47 11.79 -5.99
CA ARG A 165 -7.14 13.10 -6.22
C ARG A 165 -6.26 14.35 -6.24
N ARG A 166 -4.92 14.24 -6.20
CA ARG A 166 -4.04 15.43 -6.25
C ARG A 166 -3.45 15.69 -7.65
N TRP A 167 -4.24 15.51 -8.71
CA TRP A 167 -3.79 15.77 -10.09
C TRP A 167 -4.70 16.68 -10.93
N LYS A 168 -5.61 17.44 -10.31
CA LYS A 168 -6.11 18.63 -11.00
C LYS A 168 -5.09 19.74 -10.76
N THR A 169 -4.16 19.92 -11.70
CA THR A 169 -3.59 21.24 -11.94
C THR A 169 -4.76 22.22 -11.87
N ARG A 170 -4.70 23.19 -10.95
CA ARG A 170 -5.66 24.30 -10.96
C ARG A 170 -5.56 24.91 -12.36
N PRO A 171 -6.61 24.91 -13.19
CA PRO A 171 -6.65 25.90 -14.24
C PRO A 171 -6.61 27.25 -13.52
N ALA A 172 -5.76 28.17 -13.96
CA ALA A 172 -5.86 29.55 -13.50
C ALA A 172 -7.33 29.97 -13.67
N ALA A 173 -8.00 30.31 -12.57
CA ALA A 173 -9.39 30.72 -12.63
C ALA A 173 -9.46 31.99 -13.47
N PRO A 174 -10.26 32.04 -14.56
CA PRO A 174 -10.56 33.31 -15.19
C PRO A 174 -11.28 34.19 -14.14
N PRO A 175 -10.96 35.49 -14.08
CA PRO A 175 -11.55 36.36 -13.08
C PRO A 175 -13.06 36.49 -13.31
N GLY A 176 -13.83 36.03 -12.32
CA GLY A 176 -15.28 36.25 -12.24
C GLY A 176 -16.11 35.16 -12.93
N ARG A 177 -16.57 34.18 -12.13
CA ARG A 177 -17.96 33.69 -12.05
C ARG A 177 -18.03 32.39 -11.22
N GLY A 178 -18.90 32.42 -10.20
CA GLY A 178 -19.80 31.32 -9.87
C GLY A 178 -19.20 30.05 -9.26
N ILE A 179 -19.52 29.82 -7.98
CA ILE A 179 -19.35 28.58 -7.22
C ILE A 179 -19.87 27.37 -8.02
N TRP A 180 -18.98 26.45 -8.41
CA TRP A 180 -19.33 25.18 -9.04
C TRP A 180 -19.46 24.08 -7.96
N ARG A 181 -20.66 23.51 -7.80
CA ARG A 181 -20.89 22.30 -6.98
C ARG A 181 -20.67 21.05 -7.86
N PRO A 182 -19.81 20.09 -7.47
CA PRO A 182 -19.68 18.86 -8.25
C PRO A 182 -20.92 17.97 -8.07
N ARG A 183 -21.60 17.64 -9.18
CA ARG A 183 -22.55 16.53 -9.25
C ARG A 183 -21.78 15.22 -9.08
N ALA A 184 -22.19 14.42 -8.10
CA ALA A 184 -21.81 13.02 -8.00
C ALA A 184 -22.57 12.22 -9.07
N SER A 185 -21.87 11.60 -10.01
CA SER A 185 -22.41 10.53 -10.84
C SER A 185 -22.18 9.19 -10.12
N ARG A 186 -23.28 8.53 -9.76
CA ARG A 186 -23.33 7.11 -9.36
C ARG A 186 -22.89 6.25 -10.53
N ILE A 187 -21.98 5.31 -10.31
CA ILE A 187 -21.78 4.14 -11.17
C ILE A 187 -21.48 2.96 -10.23
N TRP A 188 -22.13 1.83 -10.55
CA TRP A 188 -22.30 0.59 -9.80
C TRP A 188 -21.04 -0.03 -9.20
#